data_AF-A0AA45U181-F1
#
_entry.id   AF-A0AA45U181-F1
#
_cell.length_a   1.000
_cell.length_b   1.000
_cell.length_c   1.000
_cell.angle_alpha   90.00
_cell.angle_beta   90.00
_cell.angle_gamma   90.00
#
_symmetry.space_group_name_H-M   'P 1'
#
loop_
_entity.id
_entity.type
_entity.pdbx_description
1 polymer ?
#
loop_
_entity_poly.entity_id
_entity_poly.type
_entity_poly.pdbx_seq_one_letter_code
_entity_poly.pdbx_strand_id
1 'polypeptide(L)'
;METWIHPETREAPGLPLLMVRVPRRNFEGLFEHALRPSGPFAQALRDVGYDADTVEERLPLEVWRASLAVARRHACPGLPSEDANRVLGTHYVEGFAQTLVGRIFAAAAPLLGAERCLARLPTYLRAGREDMKLMLEPVRAREWRARVVDSDPLPDFVAGVMEQVLRRTRVLPRVDVLERSEHAYSLRIRWDEA
;
A
#
# COMPACT_ATOMS: atom_id res chain seq x y z
N MET A 1 -33.12 -15.02 4.28
CA MET A 1 -32.42 -14.88 5.58
C MET A 1 -31.52 -16.10 5.71
N GLU A 2 -30.39 -16.07 4.99
CA GLU A 2 -29.45 -17.18 4.94
C GLU A 2 -28.18 -16.76 5.67
N THR A 3 -27.94 -17.45 6.78
CA THR A 3 -26.84 -17.25 7.71
C THR A 3 -25.58 -17.86 7.10
N TRP A 4 -24.69 -17.02 6.58
CA TRP A 4 -23.37 -17.45 6.12
C TRP A 4 -22.47 -17.69 7.32
N ILE A 5 -22.28 -18.96 7.68
CA ILE A 5 -21.28 -19.39 8.65
C ILE A 5 -19.93 -19.40 7.91
N HIS A 6 -19.08 -18.40 8.19
CA HIS A 6 -17.67 -18.47 7.83
C HIS A 6 -16.98 -19.53 8.71
N PRO A 7 -16.17 -20.44 8.15
CA PRO A 7 -15.35 -21.31 8.97
C PRO A 7 -14.35 -20.45 9.74
N GLU A 8 -14.34 -20.59 11.06
CA GLU A 8 -13.39 -19.97 11.97
C GLU A 8 -11.97 -20.27 11.50
N THR A 9 -11.37 -19.31 10.81
CA THR A 9 -9.94 -19.34 10.55
C THR A 9 -9.30 -18.95 11.87
N ARG A 10 -8.84 -19.95 12.64
CA ARG A 10 -7.94 -19.69 13.78
C ARG A 10 -6.79 -18.83 13.28
N GLU A 11 -6.82 -17.53 13.60
CA GLU A 11 -5.72 -16.61 13.35
C GLU A 11 -4.52 -17.11 14.16
N ALA A 12 -3.48 -17.57 13.45
CA ALA A 12 -2.19 -17.81 14.07
C ALA A 12 -1.70 -16.49 14.68
N PRO A 13 -0.98 -16.50 15.83
CA PRO A 13 -0.43 -15.27 16.38
C PRO A 13 0.43 -14.59 15.31
N GLY A 14 0.12 -13.32 15.03
CA GLY A 14 0.91 -12.51 14.10
C GLY A 14 2.37 -12.49 14.52
N LEU A 15 3.29 -12.47 13.55
CA LEU A 15 4.70 -12.26 13.84
C LEU A 15 4.87 -10.91 14.54
N PRO A 16 5.71 -10.80 15.59
CA PRO A 16 6.05 -9.51 16.17
C PRO A 16 6.57 -8.57 15.08
N LEU A 17 6.15 -7.30 15.09
CA LEU A 17 6.49 -6.32 14.04
C LEU A 17 8.01 -6.22 13.78
N LEU A 18 8.81 -6.35 14.84
CA LEU A 18 10.28 -6.39 14.82
C LEU A 18 10.85 -7.49 13.90
N MET A 19 10.14 -8.61 13.74
CA MET A 19 10.56 -9.72 12.90
C MET A 19 10.15 -9.54 11.43
N VAL A 20 9.16 -8.69 11.16
CA VAL A 20 8.72 -8.42 9.79
C VAL A 20 9.73 -7.52 9.10
N ARG A 21 10.13 -7.92 7.90
CA ARG A 21 11.13 -7.22 7.08
C ARG A 21 10.48 -6.64 5.82
N VAL A 22 10.73 -5.37 5.56
CA VAL A 22 10.24 -4.63 4.40
C VAL A 22 11.39 -4.43 3.41
N PRO A 23 11.25 -4.81 2.14
CA PRO A 23 12.29 -4.61 1.14
C PRO A 23 12.66 -3.14 0.92
N ARG A 24 13.95 -2.86 0.73
CA ARG A 24 14.50 -1.52 0.49
C ARG A 24 13.79 -0.79 -0.65
N ARG A 25 13.45 -1.49 -1.73
CA ARG A 25 12.70 -0.92 -2.87
C ARG A 25 11.36 -0.26 -2.52
N ASN A 26 10.72 -0.64 -1.41
CA ASN A 26 9.51 0.04 -0.97
C ASN A 26 9.84 1.46 -0.45
N PHE A 27 10.97 1.59 0.26
CA PHE A 27 11.51 2.86 0.69
C PHE A 27 12.02 3.68 -0.50
N GLU A 28 12.81 3.08 -1.40
CA GLU A 28 13.29 3.75 -2.63
C GLU A 28 12.12 4.34 -3.44
N GLY A 29 11.07 3.54 -3.64
CA GLY A 29 9.86 3.97 -4.35
C GLY A 29 9.26 5.23 -3.72
N LEU A 30 9.07 5.26 -2.41
CA LEU A 30 8.45 6.42 -1.76
C LEU A 30 9.41 7.61 -1.60
N PHE A 31 10.62 7.37 -1.10
CA PHE A 31 11.54 8.40 -0.66
C PHE A 31 12.49 8.85 -1.76
N GLU A 32 13.04 7.97 -2.58
CA GLU A 32 14.01 8.39 -3.61
C GLU A 32 13.30 8.85 -4.89
N HIS A 33 12.19 8.19 -5.27
CA HIS A 33 11.54 8.46 -6.55
C HIS A 33 10.35 9.41 -6.47
N ALA A 34 9.60 9.43 -5.36
CA ALA A 34 8.44 10.29 -5.19
C ALA A 34 8.72 11.53 -4.32
N LEU A 35 9.05 11.34 -3.03
CA LEU A 35 9.10 12.44 -2.06
C LEU A 35 10.42 13.21 -2.02
N ARG A 36 11.55 12.57 -2.36
CA ARG A 36 12.90 13.15 -2.44
C ARG A 36 13.26 14.01 -1.21
N PRO A 37 13.32 13.40 -0.01
CA PRO A 37 13.55 14.12 1.24
C PRO A 37 14.91 14.83 1.22
N SER A 38 14.95 16.04 1.76
CA SER A 38 16.17 16.82 1.95
C SER A 38 16.12 17.60 3.26
N GLY A 39 17.28 18.08 3.72
CA GLY A 39 17.40 18.88 4.95
C GLY A 39 16.72 18.23 6.16
N PRO A 40 15.82 18.95 6.87
CA PRO A 40 15.14 18.40 8.06
C PRO A 40 14.33 17.13 7.81
N PHE A 41 13.76 16.95 6.60
CA PHE A 41 12.99 15.74 6.29
C PHE A 41 13.93 14.52 6.20
N ALA A 42 15.06 14.67 5.50
CA ALA A 42 16.05 13.60 5.43
C ALA A 42 16.65 13.27 6.81
N GLN A 43 16.88 14.28 7.66
CA GLN A 43 17.34 14.05 9.03
C GLN A 43 16.31 13.27 9.86
N ALA A 44 15.04 13.68 9.80
CA ALA A 44 13.97 13.01 10.54
C ALA A 44 13.77 11.55 10.10
N LEU A 45 14.08 11.20 8.84
CA LEU A 45 14.10 9.82 8.38
C LEU A 45 15.27 9.02 8.98
N ARG A 46 16.47 9.61 9.02
CA ARG A 46 17.64 8.99 9.67
C ARG A 46 17.40 8.75 11.15
N ASP A 47 16.77 9.70 11.84
CA ASP A 47 16.46 9.60 13.27
C ASP A 47 15.52 8.43 13.60
N VAL A 48 14.72 7.98 12.63
CA VAL A 48 13.84 6.80 12.77
C VAL A 48 14.42 5.52 12.15
N GLY A 49 15.69 5.55 11.74
CA GLY A 49 16.44 4.39 11.26
C GLY A 49 16.37 4.14 9.75
N TYR A 50 15.89 5.10 8.95
CA TYR A 50 16.00 5.03 7.48
C TYR A 50 17.04 6.02 6.95
N ASP A 51 18.11 5.48 6.39
CA ASP A 51 19.10 6.21 5.61
C ASP A 51 19.07 5.71 4.15
N ALA A 52 19.09 6.62 3.18
CA ALA A 52 19.07 6.26 1.76
C ALA A 52 20.40 5.60 1.32
N ASP A 53 21.49 5.92 2.01
CA ASP A 53 22.82 5.38 1.76
C ASP A 53 23.05 4.02 2.45
N THR A 54 22.06 3.50 3.19
CA THR A 54 22.15 2.20 3.86
C THR A 54 22.20 1.05 2.84
N VAL A 55 23.04 0.05 3.13
CA VAL A 55 23.26 -1.13 2.27
C VAL A 55 22.29 -2.28 2.57
N GLU A 56 21.50 -2.18 3.64
CA GLU A 56 20.50 -3.18 4.00
C GLU A 56 19.37 -3.29 2.97
N GLU A 57 19.26 -4.46 2.33
CA GLU A 57 18.20 -4.78 1.36
C GLU A 57 16.80 -4.92 1.98
N ARG A 58 16.73 -5.06 3.31
CA ARG A 58 15.50 -5.28 4.07
C ARG A 58 15.59 -4.60 5.43
N LEU A 59 14.65 -3.70 5.70
CA LEU A 59 14.56 -2.98 6.97
C LEU A 59 13.40 -3.52 7.84
N PRO A 60 13.43 -3.35 9.17
CA PRO A 60 12.31 -3.69 10.03
C PRO A 60 11.01 -2.96 9.65
N LEU A 61 9.85 -3.58 9.87
CA LEU A 61 8.54 -2.96 9.65
C LEU A 61 8.32 -1.71 10.50
N GLU A 62 8.84 -1.66 11.72
CA GLU A 62 8.75 -0.47 12.57
C GLU A 62 9.46 0.75 11.96
N VAL A 63 10.57 0.54 11.25
CA VAL A 63 11.30 1.61 10.54
C VAL A 63 10.44 2.10 9.36
N TRP A 64 9.79 1.18 8.64
CA TRP A 64 8.82 1.56 7.61
C TRP A 64 7.67 2.39 8.18
N ARG A 65 7.08 1.94 9.30
CA ARG A 65 5.98 2.64 9.98
C ARG A 65 6.38 4.03 10.45
N ALA A 66 7.53 4.14 11.10
CA ALA A 66 8.05 5.41 11.59
C ALA A 66 8.39 6.36 10.42
N SER A 67 8.96 5.83 9.34
CA SER A 67 9.25 6.59 8.12
C SER A 67 7.99 7.14 7.46
N LEU A 68 6.90 6.37 7.39
CA LEU A 68 5.59 6.86 6.93
C LEU A 68 5.03 7.96 7.84
N ALA A 69 5.22 7.85 9.15
CA ALA A 69 4.80 8.90 10.09
C ALA A 69 5.59 10.20 9.89
N VAL A 70 6.90 10.11 9.62
CA VAL A 70 7.74 11.26 9.23
C VAL A 70 7.23 11.83 7.90
N ALA A 71 7.04 10.99 6.88
CA ALA A 71 6.56 11.40 5.56
C ALA A 71 5.25 12.17 5.64
N ARG A 72 4.28 11.73 6.45
CA ARG A 72 3.01 12.45 6.63
C ARG A 72 3.23 13.88 7.14
N ARG A 73 4.09 14.05 8.15
CA ARG A 73 4.33 15.37 8.75
C ARG A 73 4.97 16.35 7.77
N HIS A 74 5.85 15.85 6.89
CA HIS A 74 6.58 16.69 5.93
C HIS A 74 5.85 16.89 4.60
N ALA A 75 5.25 15.84 4.04
CA ALA A 75 4.63 15.88 2.72
C ALA A 75 3.13 16.24 2.75
N CYS A 76 2.46 16.07 3.89
CA CYS A 76 1.02 16.28 4.05
C CYS A 76 0.68 17.14 5.28
N PRO A 77 1.30 18.32 5.46
CA PRO A 77 1.08 19.13 6.65
C PRO A 77 -0.39 19.55 6.78
N GLY A 78 -0.96 19.38 7.98
CA GLY A 78 -2.33 19.77 8.30
C GLY A 78 -3.43 18.79 7.84
N LEU A 79 -3.09 17.72 7.10
CA LEU A 79 -4.06 16.69 6.74
C LEU A 79 -4.34 15.73 7.91
N PRO A 80 -5.60 15.29 8.08
CA PRO A 80 -5.92 14.15 8.94
C PRO A 80 -5.09 12.92 8.58
N SER A 81 -4.85 12.05 9.57
CA SER A 81 -4.01 10.86 9.40
C SER A 81 -4.43 9.98 8.22
N GLU A 82 -5.73 9.82 8.01
CA GLU A 82 -6.32 8.97 6.97
C GLU A 82 -6.06 9.53 5.57
N ASP A 83 -6.38 10.81 5.37
CA ASP A 83 -6.13 11.51 4.11
C ASP A 83 -4.64 11.55 3.77
N ALA A 84 -3.80 11.84 4.76
CA ALA A 84 -2.36 11.86 4.59
C ALA A 84 -1.81 10.48 4.21
N ASN A 85 -2.29 9.40 4.83
CA ASN A 85 -1.91 8.03 4.45
C ASN A 85 -2.34 7.71 3.01
N ARG A 86 -3.53 8.13 2.58
CA ARG A 86 -4.02 7.93 1.21
C ARG A 86 -3.18 8.66 0.18
N VAL A 87 -2.78 9.90 0.47
CA VAL A 87 -1.83 10.66 -0.37
C VAL A 87 -0.48 9.95 -0.45
N LEU A 88 0.07 9.48 0.67
CA LEU A 88 1.31 8.71 0.66
C LEU A 88 1.21 7.40 -0.14
N GLY A 89 0.07 6.70 -0.07
CA GLY A 89 -0.17 5.51 -0.89
C GLY A 89 -0.15 5.81 -2.39
N THR A 90 -0.65 6.99 -2.77
CA THR A 90 -0.57 7.49 -4.15
C THR A 90 0.88 7.75 -4.57
N HIS A 91 1.64 8.51 -3.77
CA HIS A 91 3.05 8.79 -4.04
C HIS A 91 3.90 7.51 -4.07
N TYR A 92 3.60 6.54 -3.22
CA TYR A 92 4.27 5.24 -3.23
C TYR A 92 4.19 4.57 -4.61
N VAL A 93 3.01 4.54 -5.23
CA VAL A 93 2.82 3.96 -6.57
C VAL A 93 3.45 4.83 -7.67
N GLU A 94 3.48 6.15 -7.49
CA GLU A 94 4.17 7.06 -8.42
C GLU A 94 5.66 6.78 -8.50
N GLY A 95 6.32 6.70 -7.34
CA GLY A 95 7.75 6.45 -7.31
C GLY A 95 8.10 4.98 -7.52
N PHE A 96 7.28 4.02 -7.06
CA PHE A 96 7.47 2.61 -7.42
C PHE A 96 7.46 2.41 -8.94
N ALA A 97 6.61 3.14 -9.68
CA ALA A 97 6.58 3.08 -11.13
C ALA A 97 7.84 3.64 -11.82
N GLN A 98 8.73 4.29 -11.10
CA GLN A 98 10.04 4.71 -11.62
C GLN A 98 11.11 3.61 -11.50
N THR A 99 10.86 2.57 -10.68
CA THR A 99 11.74 1.38 -10.59
C THR A 99 11.70 0.55 -11.87
N LEU A 100 12.69 -0.33 -12.10
CA LEU A 100 12.73 -1.18 -13.30
C LEU A 100 11.45 -2.02 -13.48
N VAL A 101 11.05 -2.73 -12.42
CA VAL A 101 9.84 -3.56 -12.42
C VAL A 101 8.58 -2.71 -12.54
N GLY A 102 8.54 -1.59 -11.81
CA GLY A 102 7.40 -0.67 -11.83
C GLY A 102 7.17 -0.03 -13.20
N ARG A 103 8.24 0.32 -13.93
CA ARG A 103 8.13 0.87 -15.31
C ARG A 103 7.48 -0.12 -16.26
N ILE A 104 7.84 -1.40 -16.18
CA ILE A 104 7.23 -2.46 -17.00
C ILE A 104 5.73 -2.57 -16.69
N PHE A 105 5.37 -2.63 -15.41
CA PHE A 105 3.97 -2.66 -15.00
C PHE A 105 3.19 -1.42 -15.46
N ALA A 106 3.75 -0.22 -15.25
CA ALA A 106 3.12 1.04 -15.60
C ALA A 106 2.87 1.17 -17.11
N ALA A 107 3.78 0.68 -17.95
CA ALA A 107 3.61 0.66 -19.40
C ALA A 107 2.52 -0.33 -19.85
N ALA A 108 2.38 -1.46 -19.17
CA ALA A 108 1.39 -2.49 -19.51
C ALA A 108 -0.03 -2.19 -18.98
N ALA A 109 -0.16 -1.42 -17.89
CA ALA A 109 -1.42 -1.22 -17.17
C ALA A 109 -2.59 -0.72 -18.05
N PRO A 110 -2.42 0.27 -18.96
CA PRO A 110 -3.51 0.71 -19.85
C PRO A 110 -4.02 -0.39 -20.79
N LEU A 111 -3.14 -1.31 -21.21
CA LEU A 111 -3.48 -2.40 -22.13
C LEU A 111 -4.14 -3.58 -21.41
N LEU A 112 -3.76 -3.80 -20.15
CA LEU A 112 -4.32 -4.87 -19.33
C LEU A 112 -5.75 -4.55 -18.86
N GLY A 113 -6.01 -3.29 -18.51
CA GLY A 113 -7.27 -2.84 -17.93
C GLY A 113 -7.37 -3.10 -16.42
N ALA A 114 -8.37 -2.45 -15.80
CA ALA A 114 -8.57 -2.42 -14.35
C ALA A 114 -8.59 -3.81 -13.69
N GLU A 115 -9.43 -4.72 -14.19
CA GLU A 115 -9.63 -6.03 -13.58
C GLU A 115 -8.37 -6.90 -13.59
N ARG A 116 -7.63 -6.91 -14.71
CA ARG A 116 -6.37 -7.66 -14.81
C ARG A 116 -5.29 -7.08 -13.92
N CYS A 117 -5.23 -5.76 -13.76
CA CYS A 117 -4.33 -5.11 -12.82
C CYS A 117 -4.68 -5.46 -11.37
N LEU A 118 -5.96 -5.41 -11.00
CA LEU A 118 -6.43 -5.82 -9.66
C LEU A 118 -6.08 -7.28 -9.36
N ALA A 119 -6.32 -8.19 -10.30
CA ALA A 119 -5.98 -9.60 -10.15
C ALA A 119 -4.49 -9.87 -9.87
N ARG A 120 -3.58 -8.94 -10.21
CA ARG A 120 -2.14 -9.04 -9.94
C ARG A 120 -1.72 -8.45 -8.60
N LEU A 121 -2.53 -7.58 -7.99
CA LEU A 121 -2.18 -6.90 -6.74
C LEU A 121 -1.79 -7.84 -5.59
N PRO A 122 -2.45 -8.99 -5.35
CA PRO A 122 -2.07 -9.88 -4.25
C PRO A 122 -0.62 -10.36 -4.37
N THR A 123 -0.14 -10.63 -5.59
CA THR A 123 1.25 -11.04 -5.85
C THR A 123 2.23 -9.90 -5.58
N TYR A 124 1.95 -8.69 -6.07
CA TYR A 124 2.82 -7.54 -5.85
C TYR A 124 2.89 -7.13 -4.38
N LEU A 125 1.75 -7.17 -3.70
CA LEU A 125 1.64 -6.83 -2.29
C LEU A 125 2.46 -7.79 -1.43
N ARG A 126 2.31 -9.11 -1.66
CA ARG A 126 3.09 -10.13 -0.95
C ARG A 126 4.58 -9.97 -1.16
N ALA A 127 5.02 -9.57 -2.36
CA ALA A 127 6.43 -9.32 -2.62
C ALA A 127 6.97 -8.16 -1.75
N GLY A 128 6.17 -7.12 -1.54
CA GLY A 128 6.54 -5.94 -0.74
C GLY A 128 6.34 -6.11 0.78
N ARG A 129 5.39 -6.96 1.20
CA ARG A 129 5.04 -7.24 2.60
C ARG A 129 4.59 -8.70 2.70
N GLU A 130 5.51 -9.58 3.06
CA GLU A 130 5.28 -11.04 3.08
C GLU A 130 4.27 -11.47 4.15
N ASP A 131 4.14 -10.68 5.21
CA ASP A 131 3.21 -10.86 6.31
C ASP A 131 1.78 -10.42 5.96
N MET A 132 1.63 -9.55 4.97
CA MET A 132 0.33 -9.03 4.54
C MET A 132 -0.33 -9.98 3.52
N LYS A 133 -1.62 -10.26 3.72
CA LYS A 133 -2.46 -11.04 2.80
C LYS A 133 -3.58 -10.17 2.25
N LEU A 134 -3.64 -10.04 0.92
CA LEU A 134 -4.74 -9.42 0.20
C LEU A 134 -5.55 -10.47 -0.54
N MET A 135 -6.84 -10.52 -0.25
CA MET A 135 -7.84 -11.30 -0.98
C MET A 135 -8.70 -10.31 -1.76
N LEU A 136 -8.91 -10.58 -3.05
CA LEU A 136 -9.71 -9.76 -3.95
C LEU A 136 -10.78 -10.62 -4.61
N GLU A 137 -12.01 -10.12 -4.63
CA GLU A 137 -13.13 -10.76 -5.29
C GLU A 137 -13.94 -9.75 -6.11
N PRO A 138 -14.35 -10.10 -7.35
CA PRO A 138 -15.30 -9.30 -8.09
C PRO A 138 -16.69 -9.41 -7.44
N VAL A 139 -17.35 -8.27 -7.21
CA VAL A 139 -18.74 -8.22 -6.75
C VAL A 139 -19.68 -8.11 -7.95
N ARG A 140 -19.32 -7.23 -8.90
CA ARG A 140 -20.00 -7.03 -10.19
C ARG A 140 -19.07 -6.26 -11.13
N ALA A 141 -19.53 -5.97 -12.35
CA ALA A 141 -18.80 -5.11 -13.27
C ALA A 141 -18.40 -3.79 -12.58
N ARG A 142 -17.11 -3.47 -12.63
CA ARG A 142 -16.49 -2.27 -12.05
C ARG A 142 -16.63 -2.12 -10.52
N GLU A 143 -16.90 -3.21 -9.82
CA GLU A 143 -16.91 -3.23 -8.36
C GLU A 143 -16.29 -4.51 -7.80
N TRP A 144 -15.26 -4.33 -6.99
CA TRP A 144 -14.50 -5.39 -6.34
C TRP A 144 -14.47 -5.16 -4.84
N ARG A 145 -14.33 -6.25 -4.08
CA ARG A 145 -14.10 -6.21 -2.64
C ARG A 145 -12.71 -6.74 -2.34
N ALA A 146 -12.03 -6.06 -1.42
CA ALA A 146 -10.77 -6.50 -0.87
C ALA A 146 -10.93 -6.83 0.61
N ARG A 147 -10.34 -7.93 1.06
CA ARG A 147 -10.06 -8.17 2.47
C ARG A 147 -8.54 -8.23 2.65
N VAL A 148 -8.03 -7.44 3.58
CA VAL A 148 -6.61 -7.41 3.92
C VAL A 148 -6.44 -7.89 5.34
N VAL A 149 -5.46 -8.79 5.54
CA VAL A 149 -4.95 -9.18 6.86
C VAL A 149 -3.52 -8.67 6.92
N ASP A 150 -3.20 -7.91 7.95
CA ASP A 150 -1.94 -7.17 8.09
C ASP A 150 -1.55 -7.12 9.58
N SER A 151 -0.27 -7.32 9.87
CA SER A 151 0.26 -7.21 11.23
C SER A 151 0.28 -5.76 11.73
N ASP A 152 0.32 -4.78 10.82
CA ASP A 152 0.30 -3.35 11.10
C ASP A 152 -0.61 -2.62 10.08
N PRO A 153 -1.94 -2.70 10.25
CA PRO A 153 -2.89 -2.24 9.25
C PRO A 153 -2.77 -0.76 8.86
N LEU A 154 -2.72 -0.51 7.55
CA LEU A 154 -2.80 0.83 6.97
C LEU A 154 -3.87 0.95 5.87
N PRO A 155 -5.17 0.95 6.24
CA PRO A 155 -6.26 0.87 5.29
C PRO A 155 -6.24 1.99 4.25
N ASP A 156 -6.07 3.24 4.68
CA ASP A 156 -6.12 4.40 3.79
C ASP A 156 -4.89 4.50 2.89
N PHE A 157 -3.72 4.05 3.37
CA PHE A 157 -2.53 3.92 2.52
C PHE A 157 -2.77 2.91 1.40
N VAL A 158 -3.28 1.72 1.74
CA VAL A 158 -3.57 0.69 0.73
C VAL A 158 -4.71 1.10 -0.20
N ALA A 159 -5.70 1.86 0.29
CA ALA A 159 -6.71 2.47 -0.56
C ALA A 159 -6.09 3.43 -1.59
N GLY A 160 -5.17 4.32 -1.16
CA GLY A 160 -4.44 5.21 -2.07
C GLY A 160 -3.57 4.44 -3.09
N VAL A 161 -2.93 3.35 -2.67
CA VAL A 161 -2.19 2.46 -3.57
C VAL A 161 -3.11 1.85 -4.64
N MET A 162 -4.26 1.30 -4.25
CA MET A 162 -5.22 0.70 -5.18
C MET A 162 -5.79 1.73 -6.15
N GLU A 163 -6.13 2.92 -5.66
CA GLU A 163 -6.57 4.04 -6.49
C GLU A 163 -5.51 4.41 -7.51
N GLN A 164 -4.26 4.59 -7.11
CA GLN A 164 -3.22 5.01 -8.04
C GLN A 164 -2.83 3.91 -9.04
N VAL A 165 -2.90 2.64 -8.66
CA VAL A 165 -2.75 1.53 -9.60
C VAL A 165 -3.86 1.55 -10.65
N LEU A 166 -5.11 1.76 -10.24
CA LEU A 166 -6.24 1.82 -11.14
C LEU A 166 -6.23 3.06 -12.04
N ARG A 167 -5.79 4.23 -11.56
CA ARG A 167 -5.65 5.42 -12.44
C ARG A 167 -4.75 5.15 -13.64
N ARG A 168 -3.74 4.29 -13.49
CA ARG A 168 -2.85 3.88 -14.61
C ARG A 168 -3.55 3.05 -15.69
N THR A 169 -4.75 2.53 -15.42
CA THR A 169 -5.56 1.83 -16.42
C THR A 169 -6.57 2.74 -17.13
N ARG A 170 -6.48 4.07 -16.90
CA ARG A 170 -7.35 5.11 -17.49
C ARG A 170 -8.82 5.00 -17.05
N VAL A 171 -9.02 4.67 -15.78
CA VAL A 171 -10.33 4.72 -15.12
C VAL A 171 -10.31 5.78 -14.01
N LEU A 172 -11.49 6.14 -13.50
CA LEU A 172 -11.67 7.00 -12.34
C LEU A 172 -11.99 6.14 -11.11
N PRO A 173 -10.99 5.71 -10.32
CA PRO A 173 -11.22 4.82 -9.20
C PRO A 173 -11.64 5.56 -7.94
N ARG A 174 -12.39 4.83 -7.11
CA ARG A 174 -12.72 5.17 -5.73
C ARG A 174 -12.59 3.93 -4.86
N VAL A 175 -11.84 4.05 -3.77
CA VAL A 175 -11.67 2.97 -2.79
C VAL A 175 -12.13 3.43 -1.41
N ASP A 176 -13.26 2.87 -0.95
CA ASP A 176 -13.85 3.16 0.36
C ASP A 176 -13.38 2.10 1.38
N VAL A 177 -12.95 2.52 2.58
CA VAL A 177 -12.67 1.62 3.70
C VAL A 177 -13.99 1.27 4.38
N LEU A 178 -14.34 -0.01 4.50
CA LEU A 178 -15.62 -0.46 5.03
C LEU A 178 -15.53 -0.85 6.52
N GLU A 179 -14.56 -1.69 6.86
CA GLU A 179 -14.37 -2.22 8.20
C GLU A 179 -12.90 -2.10 8.60
N ARG A 180 -12.65 -1.86 9.89
CA ARG A 180 -11.32 -1.80 10.48
C ARG A 180 -11.29 -2.68 11.73
N SER A 181 -10.29 -3.54 11.83
CA SER A 181 -9.96 -4.30 13.04
C SER A 181 -8.46 -4.21 13.31
N GLU A 182 -8.02 -4.80 14.43
CA GLU A 182 -6.63 -4.76 14.87
C GLU A 182 -5.65 -5.37 13.85
N HIS A 183 -6.08 -6.40 13.13
CA HIS A 183 -5.23 -7.15 12.18
C HIS A 183 -5.85 -7.32 10.79
N ALA A 184 -7.00 -6.70 10.52
CA ALA A 184 -7.66 -6.81 9.24
C ALA A 184 -8.50 -5.59 8.89
N TYR A 185 -8.82 -5.44 7.61
CA TYR A 185 -9.76 -4.45 7.12
C TYR A 185 -10.34 -4.88 5.78
N SER A 186 -11.48 -4.29 5.42
CA SER A 186 -12.13 -4.53 4.14
C SER A 186 -12.26 -3.22 3.35
N LEU A 187 -12.07 -3.33 2.03
CA LEU A 187 -12.14 -2.22 1.10
C LEU A 187 -13.18 -2.51 0.02
N ARG A 188 -13.90 -1.46 -0.38
CA ARG A 188 -14.75 -1.46 -1.58
C ARG A 188 -14.04 -0.71 -2.68
N ILE A 189 -13.78 -1.37 -3.79
CA ILE A 189 -13.08 -0.81 -4.94
C ILE A 189 -14.10 -0.62 -6.06
N ARG A 190 -14.22 0.60 -6.56
CA ARG A 190 -15.11 0.94 -7.69
C ARG A 190 -14.39 1.83 -8.69
N TRP A 191 -14.83 1.82 -9.93
CA TRP A 191 -14.31 2.77 -10.92
C TRP A 191 -15.32 3.07 -12.02
N ASP A 192 -15.19 4.27 -12.58
CA ASP A 192 -15.88 4.70 -13.79
C ASP A 192 -14.89 4.85 -14.95
N GLU A 193 -15.40 5.06 -16.17
CA GLU A 193 -14.56 5.45 -17.31
C GLU A 193 -14.02 6.87 -17.13
N ALA A 194 -12.82 7.15 -17.67
CA ALA A 194 -12.16 8.45 -17.57
C ALA A 194 -12.56 9.45 -18.65
#